data_AF-J7FXK8-F1
#
_entry.id   AF-J7FXK8-F1
#
_cell.length_a   1.000
_cell.length_b   1.000
_cell.length_c   1.000
_cell.angle_alpha   90.00
_cell.angle_beta   90.00
_cell.angle_gamma   90.00
#
_symmetry.space_group_name_H-M   'P 1'
#
loop_
_entity.id
_entity.type
_entity.pdbx_description
1 polymer ?
#
loop_
_entity_poly.entity_id
_entity_poly.type
_entity_poly.pdbx_seq_one_letter_code
_entity_poly.pdbx_strand_id
1 'polypeptide(L)'
;MDDMNPVFAEVDRLRRRIGDRTSLRDPQFLKELADRLERSPALSERPITRALAADLRVFRPGQVLEATKEHINSRRDNDVFSLFDASYFPSLSLDYLTYETLPTDPHLAERYASNTLPVNITGASEGFGARVVVALFPENQLDGHQGPDDMIFYFIDKFVERHLRITRRMIKAVTAPDSFPLLHGMTDEQVEQASSWWVRLHEYHHRQGDMPVPQYLSAKKRKPLAGLEELRVDVSGILACEDDEKLPRQQARQTAQFILAERLLRYAVEGIPRPNYDAVASQLLFNYCESHGGLKVKDGVIHVASDIVAVLREFLGEIQRMESRIHEEPVTSVTARMLAFTNSYTDYDAQARDYRHIAFFADVKERLGV
;
A
#
# COMPACT_ATOMS: atom_id res chain seq x y z
N MET A 1 22.66 -20.61 3.75
CA MET A 1 21.54 -20.15 2.93
C MET A 1 21.31 -21.21 1.90
N ASP A 2 20.21 -21.96 2.02
CA ASP A 2 19.78 -22.86 0.95
C ASP A 2 19.62 -22.03 -0.32
N ASP A 3 20.23 -22.47 -1.42
CA ASP A 3 20.09 -21.80 -2.70
C ASP A 3 18.64 -21.95 -3.17
N MET A 4 17.86 -20.85 -3.07
CA MET A 4 16.44 -20.82 -3.48
C MET A 4 16.26 -20.66 -4.99
N ASN A 5 17.33 -20.44 -5.76
CA ASN A 5 17.23 -20.24 -7.21
C ASN A 5 16.53 -21.42 -7.95
N PRO A 6 16.78 -22.70 -7.63
CA PRO A 6 16.05 -23.81 -8.24
C PRO A 6 14.54 -23.76 -7.96
N VAL A 7 14.13 -23.30 -6.77
CA VAL A 7 12.72 -23.15 -6.39
C VAL A 7 12.06 -22.08 -7.25
N PHE A 8 12.63 -20.88 -7.32
CA PHE A 8 12.07 -19.78 -8.11
C PHE A 8 12.01 -20.14 -9.61
N ALA A 9 13.07 -20.76 -10.15
CA ALA A 9 13.11 -21.20 -11.54
C ALA A 9 12.05 -22.28 -11.85
N GLU A 10 11.75 -23.18 -10.91
CA GLU A 10 10.64 -24.14 -11.05
C GLU A 10 9.28 -23.45 -11.08
N VAL A 11 9.06 -22.48 -10.18
CA VAL A 11 7.82 -21.68 -10.14
C VAL A 11 7.63 -20.94 -11.46
N ASP A 12 8.65 -20.26 -11.96
CA ASP A 12 8.57 -19.50 -13.22
C ASP A 12 8.28 -20.42 -14.43
N ARG A 13 8.83 -21.63 -14.44
CA ARG A 13 8.52 -22.64 -15.48
C ARG A 13 7.07 -23.11 -15.42
N LEU A 14 6.53 -23.33 -14.22
CA LEU A 14 5.13 -23.74 -14.03
C LEU A 14 4.16 -22.60 -14.37
N ARG A 15 4.46 -21.39 -13.88
CA ARG A 15 3.75 -20.14 -14.15
C ARG A 15 3.51 -19.92 -15.64
N ARG A 16 4.53 -20.10 -16.49
CA ARG A 16 4.42 -19.94 -17.96
C ARG A 16 3.44 -20.92 -18.63
N ARG A 17 3.03 -21.97 -17.93
CA ARG A 17 2.07 -22.98 -18.40
C ARG A 17 0.67 -22.78 -17.81
N ILE A 18 0.50 -21.82 -16.91
CA ILE A 18 -0.82 -21.42 -16.41
C ILE A 18 -1.49 -20.66 -17.56
N GLY A 19 -2.69 -21.12 -17.94
CA GLY A 19 -3.47 -20.51 -19.00
C GLY A 19 -4.11 -19.19 -18.56
N ASP A 20 -5.22 -18.85 -19.20
CA ASP A 20 -6.04 -17.72 -18.75
C ASP A 20 -6.55 -17.94 -17.32
N ARG A 21 -6.80 -16.87 -16.57
CA ARG A 21 -7.29 -16.91 -15.17
C ARG A 21 -8.58 -17.70 -15.01
N THR A 22 -9.37 -17.86 -16.08
CA THR A 22 -10.53 -18.75 -16.09
C THR A 22 -10.17 -20.21 -15.77
N SER A 23 -8.95 -20.66 -16.11
CA SER A 23 -8.47 -22.01 -15.80
C SER A 23 -8.25 -22.23 -14.31
N LEU A 24 -8.04 -21.16 -13.53
CA LEU A 24 -7.88 -21.26 -12.08
C LEU A 24 -9.15 -21.77 -11.37
N ARG A 25 -10.28 -21.76 -12.06
CA ARG A 25 -11.57 -22.28 -11.56
C ARG A 25 -11.86 -23.71 -12.01
N ASP A 26 -11.02 -24.31 -12.85
CA ASP A 26 -11.18 -25.68 -13.34
C ASP A 26 -10.60 -26.69 -12.34
N PRO A 27 -11.43 -27.53 -11.69
CA PRO A 27 -10.95 -28.52 -10.73
C PRO A 27 -9.98 -29.55 -11.32
N GLN A 28 -10.05 -29.83 -12.63
CA GLN A 28 -9.09 -30.73 -13.27
C GLN A 28 -7.72 -30.06 -13.37
N PHE A 29 -7.68 -28.81 -13.85
CA PHE A 29 -6.46 -28.02 -13.89
C PHE A 29 -5.78 -27.91 -12.51
N LEU A 30 -6.55 -27.63 -11.45
CA LEU A 30 -5.99 -27.50 -10.09
C LEU A 30 -5.38 -28.82 -9.58
N LYS A 31 -6.01 -29.96 -9.86
CA LYS A 31 -5.46 -31.29 -9.54
C LYS A 31 -4.18 -31.58 -10.32
N GLU A 32 -4.16 -31.26 -11.61
CA GLU A 32 -2.96 -31.42 -12.44
C GLU A 32 -1.82 -30.51 -11.98
N LEU A 33 -2.14 -29.29 -11.51
CA LEU A 33 -1.16 -28.39 -10.91
C LEU A 33 -0.61 -28.96 -9.61
N ALA A 34 -1.46 -29.47 -8.71
CA ALA A 34 -1.02 -30.13 -7.49
C ALA A 34 -0.09 -31.33 -7.78
N ASP A 35 -0.43 -32.19 -8.74
CA ASP A 35 0.43 -33.30 -9.16
C ASP A 35 1.80 -32.82 -9.69
N ARG A 36 1.84 -31.68 -10.38
CA ARG A 36 3.10 -31.09 -10.85
C ARG A 36 3.94 -30.54 -9.70
N LEU A 37 3.32 -29.87 -8.73
CA LEU A 37 3.99 -29.35 -7.54
C LEU A 37 4.64 -30.46 -6.71
N GLU A 38 3.93 -31.56 -6.49
CA GLU A 38 4.42 -32.70 -5.70
C GLU A 38 5.53 -33.51 -6.40
N ARG A 39 5.58 -33.49 -7.74
CA ARG A 39 6.65 -34.13 -8.53
C ARG A 39 7.82 -33.21 -8.82
N SER A 40 7.73 -31.94 -8.42
CA SER A 40 8.74 -30.94 -8.70
C SER A 40 9.96 -31.16 -7.81
N PRO A 41 11.18 -31.28 -8.37
CA PRO A 41 12.38 -31.60 -7.59
C PRO A 41 12.65 -30.65 -6.42
N ALA A 42 12.62 -29.34 -6.63
CA ALA A 42 12.91 -28.37 -5.58
C ALA A 42 11.66 -27.97 -4.79
N LEU A 43 10.50 -27.81 -5.45
CA LEU A 43 9.28 -27.36 -4.77
C LEU A 43 8.68 -28.42 -3.83
N SER A 44 8.71 -29.71 -4.17
CA SER A 44 8.06 -30.78 -3.37
C SER A 44 8.67 -30.99 -1.98
N GLU A 45 9.89 -30.51 -1.79
CA GLU A 45 10.59 -30.50 -0.51
C GLU A 45 10.12 -29.37 0.42
N ARG A 46 9.50 -28.31 -0.13
CA ARG A 46 9.04 -27.15 0.65
C ARG A 46 7.72 -27.46 1.37
N PRO A 47 7.61 -27.22 2.69
CA PRO A 47 6.36 -27.45 3.43
C PRO A 47 5.17 -26.67 2.86
N ILE A 48 5.36 -25.41 2.48
CA ILE A 48 4.32 -24.56 1.90
C ILE A 48 3.79 -25.11 0.56
N THR A 49 4.64 -25.76 -0.24
CA THR A 49 4.22 -26.41 -1.48
C THR A 49 3.29 -27.57 -1.21
N ARG A 50 3.56 -28.37 -0.16
CA ARG A 50 2.69 -29.49 0.23
C ARG A 50 1.34 -29.00 0.75
N ALA A 51 1.34 -27.91 1.50
CA ALA A 51 0.13 -27.25 1.96
C ALA A 51 -0.73 -26.78 0.76
N LEU A 52 -0.12 -26.06 -0.20
CA LEU A 52 -0.81 -25.62 -1.41
C LEU A 52 -1.33 -26.79 -2.24
N ALA A 53 -0.51 -27.83 -2.48
CA ALA A 53 -0.93 -28.99 -3.24
C ALA A 53 -2.13 -29.72 -2.59
N ALA A 54 -2.13 -29.85 -1.25
CA ALA A 54 -3.24 -30.43 -0.50
C ALA A 54 -4.54 -29.65 -0.71
N ASP A 55 -4.49 -28.32 -0.59
CA ASP A 55 -5.66 -27.47 -0.82
C ASP A 55 -6.15 -27.58 -2.27
N LEU A 56 -5.26 -27.47 -3.26
CA LEU A 56 -5.62 -27.49 -4.68
C LEU A 56 -6.26 -28.81 -5.13
N ARG A 57 -5.91 -29.95 -4.53
CA ARG A 57 -6.52 -31.26 -4.84
C ARG A 57 -8.01 -31.31 -4.54
N VAL A 58 -8.41 -30.66 -3.45
CA VAL A 58 -9.78 -30.70 -2.93
C VAL A 58 -10.56 -29.43 -3.20
N PHE A 59 -9.88 -28.35 -3.61
CA PHE A 59 -10.47 -27.03 -3.82
C PHE A 59 -11.73 -27.06 -4.70
N ARG A 60 -12.75 -26.34 -4.24
CA ARG A 60 -13.98 -26.02 -4.95
C ARG A 60 -14.24 -24.52 -4.78
N PRO A 61 -14.87 -23.85 -5.77
CA PRO A 61 -15.24 -22.45 -5.63
C PRO A 61 -16.01 -22.20 -4.31
N GLY A 62 -15.54 -21.22 -3.53
CA GLY A 62 -16.09 -20.89 -2.21
C GLY A 62 -15.40 -21.58 -1.02
N GLN A 63 -14.43 -22.47 -1.25
CA GLN A 63 -13.56 -22.99 -0.20
C GLN A 63 -12.35 -22.09 0.03
N VAL A 64 -11.79 -22.17 1.24
CA VAL A 64 -10.58 -21.47 1.66
C VAL A 64 -9.36 -22.38 1.46
N LEU A 65 -8.21 -21.82 1.10
CA LEU A 65 -6.92 -22.50 1.08
C LEU A 65 -6.39 -22.66 2.52
N GLU A 66 -7.07 -23.48 3.31
CA GLU A 66 -6.88 -23.57 4.77
C GLU A 66 -5.44 -23.97 5.13
N ALA A 67 -4.89 -25.02 4.51
CA ALA A 67 -3.53 -25.47 4.82
C ALA A 67 -2.48 -24.43 4.42
N THR A 68 -2.67 -23.79 3.27
CA THR A 68 -1.78 -22.73 2.76
C THR A 68 -1.78 -21.52 3.69
N LYS A 69 -2.97 -21.05 4.09
CA LYS A 69 -3.12 -19.91 5.00
C LYS A 69 -2.59 -20.23 6.39
N GLU A 70 -2.87 -21.42 6.93
CA GLU A 70 -2.32 -21.85 8.22
C GLU A 70 -0.79 -21.84 8.19
N HIS A 71 -0.18 -22.36 7.12
CA HIS A 71 1.27 -22.37 6.94
C HIS A 71 1.84 -20.93 6.95
N ILE A 72 1.25 -20.02 6.17
CA ILE A 72 1.69 -18.62 6.09
C ILE A 72 1.51 -17.93 7.46
N ASN A 73 0.31 -17.99 8.05
CA ASN A 73 -0.03 -17.28 9.28
C ASN A 73 0.72 -17.80 10.52
N SER A 74 1.04 -19.10 10.55
CA SER A 74 1.86 -19.68 11.62
C SER A 74 3.34 -19.30 11.53
N ARG A 75 3.78 -18.71 10.40
CA ARG A 75 5.18 -18.33 10.12
C ARG A 75 6.14 -19.50 10.36
N ARG A 76 5.74 -20.70 9.93
CA ARG A 76 6.56 -21.92 10.06
C ARG A 76 7.92 -21.77 9.39
N ASP A 77 7.93 -21.07 8.28
CA ASP A 77 9.08 -20.55 7.56
C ASP A 77 8.74 -19.13 7.06
N ASN A 78 9.72 -18.45 6.48
CA ASN A 78 9.52 -17.12 5.90
C ASN A 78 9.23 -17.22 4.39
N ASP A 79 8.33 -18.10 4.02
CA ASP A 79 7.95 -18.34 2.64
C ASP A 79 6.49 -17.96 2.42
N VAL A 80 6.21 -17.37 1.26
CA VAL A 80 4.85 -17.19 0.77
C VAL A 80 4.77 -17.79 -0.61
N PHE A 81 3.93 -18.80 -0.77
CA PHE A 81 3.72 -19.51 -2.01
C PHE A 81 2.24 -19.84 -2.15
N SER A 82 1.63 -19.38 -3.23
CA SER A 82 0.21 -19.62 -3.45
C SER A 82 -0.15 -19.48 -4.94
N LEU A 83 -1.42 -19.81 -5.22
CA LEU A 83 -2.08 -19.44 -6.46
C LEU A 83 -2.90 -18.18 -6.20
N PHE A 84 -2.63 -17.12 -6.93
CA PHE A 84 -3.21 -15.79 -6.77
C PHE A 84 -4.21 -15.50 -7.89
N ASP A 85 -5.37 -14.94 -7.52
CA ASP A 85 -6.37 -14.36 -8.44
C ASP A 85 -6.62 -12.89 -8.08
N ALA A 86 -5.55 -12.10 -8.12
CA ALA A 86 -5.57 -10.69 -7.77
C ALA A 86 -5.79 -9.82 -9.02
N SER A 87 -6.96 -9.19 -9.13
CA SER A 87 -7.26 -8.26 -10.22
C SER A 87 -6.35 -7.02 -10.22
N TYR A 88 -5.96 -6.52 -9.04
CA TYR A 88 -5.06 -5.38 -8.88
C TYR A 88 -3.58 -5.71 -9.16
N PHE A 89 -3.21 -6.98 -9.07
CA PHE A 89 -1.85 -7.47 -9.32
C PHE A 89 -1.87 -8.49 -10.47
N PRO A 90 -2.02 -8.03 -11.73
CA PRO A 90 -2.14 -8.92 -12.89
C PRO A 90 -0.89 -9.77 -13.12
N SER A 91 0.27 -9.35 -12.57
CA SER A 91 1.49 -10.15 -12.62
C SER A 91 1.47 -11.34 -11.66
N LEU A 92 0.62 -11.38 -10.63
CA LEU A 92 0.56 -12.52 -9.72
C LEU A 92 -0.32 -13.63 -10.31
N SER A 93 0.19 -14.86 -10.19
CA SER A 93 -0.45 -16.12 -10.60
C SER A 93 -0.01 -17.23 -9.65
N LEU A 94 0.79 -18.21 -10.09
CA LEU A 94 1.53 -19.08 -9.18
C LEU A 94 2.88 -18.42 -8.89
N ASP A 95 3.05 -17.92 -7.67
CA ASP A 95 4.26 -17.18 -7.31
C ASP A 95 4.72 -17.50 -5.90
N TYR A 96 6.05 -17.43 -5.72
CA TYR A 96 6.77 -17.75 -4.50
C TYR A 96 7.65 -16.55 -4.12
N LEU A 97 7.67 -16.18 -2.85
CA LEU A 97 8.71 -15.32 -2.29
C LEU A 97 9.24 -15.90 -0.99
N THR A 98 10.47 -15.52 -0.65
CA THR A 98 11.04 -15.61 0.68
C THR A 98 11.20 -14.20 1.23
N TYR A 99 11.10 -14.06 2.56
CA TYR A 99 11.17 -12.74 3.19
C TYR A 99 11.96 -12.72 4.50
N GLU A 100 12.28 -11.54 4.97
CA GLU A 100 12.71 -11.28 6.34
C GLU A 100 11.79 -10.26 7.00
N THR A 101 11.47 -10.49 8.27
CA THR A 101 10.61 -9.59 9.04
C THR A 101 11.39 -8.40 9.56
N LEU A 102 10.83 -7.20 9.42
CA LEU A 102 11.46 -6.01 9.95
C LEU A 102 11.13 -5.79 11.43
N PRO A 103 12.08 -5.24 12.22
CA PRO A 103 11.83 -4.91 13.61
C PRO A 103 10.73 -3.86 13.72
N THR A 104 10.03 -3.87 14.86
CA THR A 104 8.96 -2.92 15.14
C THR A 104 9.07 -2.46 16.58
N ASP A 105 8.85 -1.17 16.80
CA ASP A 105 8.77 -0.61 18.15
C ASP A 105 7.64 -1.27 18.95
N PRO A 106 7.90 -1.76 20.18
CA PRO A 106 6.89 -2.48 20.96
C PRO A 106 5.64 -1.66 21.26
N HIS A 107 5.80 -0.37 21.58
CA HIS A 107 4.65 0.51 21.87
C HIS A 107 3.84 0.76 20.60
N LEU A 108 4.49 0.97 19.46
CA LEU A 108 3.80 1.07 18.16
C LEU A 108 2.99 -0.20 17.86
N ALA A 109 3.58 -1.39 18.05
CA ALA A 109 2.93 -2.67 17.78
C ALA A 109 1.72 -2.93 18.70
N GLU A 110 1.81 -2.55 19.97
CA GLU A 110 0.73 -2.71 20.94
C GLU A 110 -0.39 -1.69 20.73
N ARG A 111 -0.05 -0.40 20.63
CA ARG A 111 -1.04 0.68 20.57
C ARG A 111 -1.76 0.78 19.23
N TYR A 112 -1.06 0.46 18.14
CA TYR A 112 -1.56 0.52 16.76
C TYR A 112 -1.58 -0.88 16.14
N ALA A 113 -2.09 -1.84 16.91
CA ALA A 113 -2.15 -3.24 16.52
C ALA A 113 -2.92 -3.44 15.20
N SER A 114 -2.29 -4.12 14.26
CA SER A 114 -2.87 -4.54 12.99
C SER A 114 -2.20 -5.84 12.55
N ASN A 115 -2.83 -6.59 11.64
CA ASN A 115 -2.26 -7.82 11.08
C ASN A 115 -1.13 -7.56 10.07
N THR A 116 -0.66 -6.32 10.01
CA THR A 116 0.37 -5.89 9.07
C THR A 116 1.71 -6.49 9.44
N LEU A 117 2.36 -7.09 8.45
CA LEU A 117 3.72 -7.60 8.51
C LEU A 117 4.59 -6.86 7.49
N PRO A 118 5.32 -5.81 7.92
CA PRO A 118 6.37 -5.19 7.12
C PRO A 118 7.53 -6.18 6.96
N VAL A 119 7.93 -6.43 5.72
CA VAL A 119 8.99 -7.38 5.37
C VAL A 119 9.87 -6.84 4.25
N ASN A 120 11.08 -7.36 4.14
CA ASN A 120 11.88 -7.25 2.92
C ASN A 120 11.85 -8.57 2.15
N ILE A 121 11.72 -8.49 0.82
CA ILE A 121 11.86 -9.66 -0.04
C ILE A 121 13.33 -10.08 -0.11
N THR A 122 13.62 -11.34 0.26
CA THR A 122 14.98 -11.91 0.19
C THR A 122 15.19 -12.77 -1.07
N GLY A 123 14.11 -13.15 -1.74
CA GLY A 123 14.10 -13.86 -3.02
C GLY A 123 12.67 -14.06 -3.52
N ALA A 124 12.44 -14.09 -4.83
CA ALA A 124 11.10 -14.30 -5.37
C ALA A 124 11.07 -14.78 -6.82
N SER A 125 9.93 -15.35 -7.23
CA SER A 125 9.57 -15.61 -8.63
C SER A 125 9.22 -14.32 -9.40
N GLU A 126 9.13 -14.42 -10.73
CA GLU A 126 8.95 -13.28 -11.63
C GLU A 126 7.73 -12.41 -11.31
N GLY A 127 6.63 -12.97 -10.79
CA GLY A 127 5.40 -12.22 -10.50
C GLY A 127 5.56 -11.13 -9.46
N PHE A 128 6.35 -11.39 -8.41
CA PHE A 128 6.69 -10.42 -7.37
C PHE A 128 7.71 -9.38 -7.83
N GLY A 129 8.35 -9.57 -8.99
CA GLY A 129 9.22 -8.56 -9.60
C GLY A 129 8.48 -7.30 -10.06
N ALA A 130 7.16 -7.37 -10.26
CA ALA A 130 6.37 -6.21 -10.68
C ALA A 130 6.42 -5.08 -9.64
N ARG A 131 6.70 -3.85 -10.12
CA ARG A 131 6.81 -2.66 -9.26
C ARG A 131 5.51 -2.31 -8.52
N VAL A 132 4.36 -2.68 -9.08
CA VAL A 132 3.04 -2.36 -8.52
C VAL A 132 2.65 -3.25 -7.34
N VAL A 133 3.27 -4.44 -7.21
CA VAL A 133 3.03 -5.37 -6.11
C VAL A 133 3.83 -4.91 -4.90
N VAL A 134 3.24 -4.09 -4.05
CA VAL A 134 3.87 -3.55 -2.83
C VAL A 134 3.25 -4.08 -1.54
N ALA A 135 2.09 -4.70 -1.65
CA ALA A 135 1.45 -5.41 -0.57
C ALA A 135 0.90 -6.72 -1.10
N LEU A 136 0.70 -7.68 -0.21
CA LEU A 136 -0.02 -8.92 -0.48
C LEU A 136 -1.06 -9.11 0.62
N PHE A 137 -2.31 -9.06 0.20
CA PHE A 137 -3.45 -9.31 1.07
C PHE A 137 -3.91 -10.77 0.94
N PRO A 138 -4.44 -11.37 2.02
CA PRO A 138 -4.89 -12.77 2.00
C PRO A 138 -5.92 -13.08 0.93
N GLU A 139 -6.83 -12.15 0.63
CA GLU A 139 -7.85 -12.28 -0.42
C GLU A 139 -7.28 -12.16 -1.84
N ASN A 140 -5.99 -11.90 -2.00
CA ASN A 140 -5.32 -11.98 -3.30
C ASN A 140 -5.09 -13.43 -3.75
N GLN A 141 -5.17 -14.38 -2.83
CA GLN A 141 -5.13 -15.81 -3.13
C GLN A 141 -6.40 -16.27 -3.86
N LEU A 142 -6.34 -17.45 -4.48
CA LEU A 142 -7.41 -18.02 -5.30
C LEU A 142 -8.79 -18.04 -4.62
N ASP A 143 -8.82 -18.22 -3.31
CA ASP A 143 -10.08 -18.30 -2.54
C ASP A 143 -10.77 -16.95 -2.35
N GLY A 144 -10.07 -15.83 -2.58
CA GLY A 144 -10.61 -14.50 -2.38
C GLY A 144 -11.00 -14.19 -0.92
N HIS A 145 -10.45 -14.94 0.05
CA HIS A 145 -10.85 -14.85 1.45
C HIS A 145 -9.77 -14.22 2.32
N GLN A 146 -10.18 -13.37 3.27
CA GLN A 146 -9.33 -12.86 4.35
C GLN A 146 -10.00 -13.13 5.70
N GLY A 147 -9.33 -13.92 6.54
CA GLY A 147 -9.68 -14.12 7.94
C GLY A 147 -9.31 -12.92 8.82
N PRO A 148 -9.88 -12.83 10.03
CA PRO A 148 -9.67 -11.69 10.94
C PRO A 148 -8.23 -11.59 11.46
N ASP A 149 -7.49 -12.70 11.49
CA ASP A 149 -6.11 -12.79 11.98
C ASP A 149 -5.10 -13.04 10.84
N ASP A 150 -5.57 -13.09 9.58
CA ASP A 150 -4.67 -13.31 8.45
C ASP A 150 -3.71 -12.13 8.29
N MET A 151 -2.43 -12.44 8.09
CA MET A 151 -1.37 -11.44 7.92
C MET A 151 -1.45 -10.72 6.59
N ILE A 152 -1.20 -9.41 6.62
CA ILE A 152 -1.10 -8.55 5.44
C ILE A 152 0.36 -8.18 5.25
N PHE A 153 0.96 -8.58 4.14
CA PHE A 153 2.37 -8.33 3.88
C PHE A 153 2.55 -6.98 3.18
N TYR A 154 3.51 -6.18 3.63
CA TYR A 154 3.98 -5.00 2.94
C TYR A 154 5.47 -5.13 2.65
N PHE A 155 5.85 -5.00 1.39
CA PHE A 155 7.22 -5.22 0.89
C PHE A 155 8.03 -3.92 0.96
N ILE A 156 8.68 -3.69 2.09
CA ILE A 156 9.30 -2.40 2.43
C ILE A 156 10.48 -2.06 1.54
N ASP A 157 11.24 -3.05 1.05
CA ASP A 157 12.29 -2.88 0.04
C ASP A 157 11.78 -2.12 -1.21
N LYS A 158 10.51 -2.33 -1.60
CA LYS A 158 9.88 -1.60 -2.71
C LYS A 158 9.46 -0.17 -2.33
N PHE A 159 9.07 0.07 -1.08
CA PHE A 159 8.80 1.43 -0.58
C PHE A 159 10.10 2.24 -0.55
N VAL A 160 11.18 1.64 -0.07
CA VAL A 160 12.52 2.23 -0.09
C VAL A 160 12.93 2.54 -1.54
N GLU A 161 12.84 1.59 -2.47
CA GLU A 161 13.16 1.83 -3.90
C GLU A 161 12.41 3.03 -4.47
N ARG A 162 11.10 3.13 -4.22
CA ARG A 162 10.25 4.23 -4.70
C ARG A 162 10.65 5.57 -4.10
N HIS A 163 10.89 5.60 -2.79
CA HIS A 163 11.34 6.80 -2.10
C HIS A 163 12.68 7.29 -2.66
N LEU A 164 13.66 6.39 -2.78
CA LEU A 164 14.99 6.71 -3.30
C LEU A 164 14.93 7.20 -4.75
N ARG A 165 14.18 6.50 -5.59
CA ARG A 165 14.06 6.80 -7.02
C ARG A 165 13.31 8.10 -7.29
N ILE A 166 12.34 8.47 -6.46
CA ILE A 166 11.44 9.59 -6.75
C ILE A 166 11.45 10.62 -5.62
N THR A 167 10.90 10.30 -4.45
CA THR A 167 10.64 11.27 -3.37
C THR A 167 11.92 11.99 -2.92
N ARG A 168 13.02 11.26 -2.68
CA ARG A 168 14.31 11.82 -2.29
C ARG A 168 14.85 12.80 -3.35
N ARG A 169 14.67 12.48 -4.64
CA ARG A 169 15.06 13.37 -5.75
C ARG A 169 14.16 14.60 -5.81
N MET A 170 12.87 14.44 -5.58
CA MET A 170 11.91 15.55 -5.52
C MET A 170 12.23 16.50 -4.37
N ILE A 171 12.41 16.00 -3.14
CA ILE A 171 12.80 16.81 -1.98
C ILE A 171 14.02 17.67 -2.33
N LYS A 172 15.07 17.08 -2.92
CA LYS A 172 16.28 17.81 -3.33
C LYS A 172 16.02 18.87 -4.42
N ALA A 173 15.09 18.61 -5.34
CA ALA A 173 14.91 19.43 -6.54
C ALA A 173 13.84 20.52 -6.41
N VAL A 174 12.84 20.34 -5.55
CA VAL A 174 11.63 21.19 -5.52
C VAL A 174 11.22 21.64 -4.14
N THR A 175 11.93 21.30 -3.07
CA THR A 175 11.56 21.76 -1.72
C THR A 175 12.63 22.66 -1.14
N ALA A 176 12.22 23.64 -0.34
CA ALA A 176 13.15 24.49 0.38
C ALA A 176 13.89 23.66 1.46
N PRO A 177 15.15 23.99 1.80
CA PRO A 177 15.96 23.20 2.73
C PRO A 177 15.36 22.99 4.12
N ASP A 178 14.44 23.86 4.53
CA ASP A 178 13.75 23.84 5.82
C ASP A 178 12.39 23.12 5.79
N SER A 179 11.93 22.66 4.62
CA SER A 179 10.60 22.05 4.46
C SER A 179 10.52 20.60 4.97
N PHE A 180 11.59 19.82 4.80
CA PHE A 180 11.68 18.43 5.27
C PHE A 180 13.02 18.18 5.97
N PRO A 181 13.32 18.90 7.06
CA PRO A 181 14.65 18.94 7.67
C PRO A 181 15.12 17.57 8.16
N LEU A 182 14.21 16.66 8.53
CA LEU A 182 14.55 15.33 9.02
C LEU A 182 14.73 14.30 7.91
N LEU A 183 14.26 14.59 6.69
CA LEU A 183 14.44 13.70 5.54
C LEU A 183 15.77 13.96 4.84
N HIS A 184 16.32 15.16 4.99
CA HIS A 184 17.66 15.49 4.52
C HIS A 184 18.70 14.67 5.29
N GLY A 185 19.32 13.71 4.59
CA GLY A 185 20.37 12.87 5.17
C GLY A 185 19.88 11.60 5.87
N MET A 186 18.61 11.22 5.72
CA MET A 186 18.17 9.89 6.15
C MET A 186 18.96 8.80 5.44
N THR A 187 19.47 7.84 6.22
CA THR A 187 20.03 6.61 5.65
C THR A 187 18.93 5.73 5.08
N ASP A 188 19.28 4.73 4.29
CA ASP A 188 18.30 3.84 3.69
C ASP A 188 17.61 2.97 4.77
N GLU A 189 18.32 2.63 5.86
CA GLU A 189 17.74 1.97 7.04
C GLU A 189 16.72 2.87 7.77
N GLN A 190 16.95 4.18 7.82
CA GLN A 190 15.98 5.11 8.40
C GLN A 190 14.74 5.25 7.51
N VAL A 191 14.90 5.21 6.19
CA VAL A 191 13.77 5.20 5.23
C VAL A 191 12.98 3.90 5.37
N GLU A 192 13.65 2.76 5.50
CA GLU A 192 13.03 1.46 5.76
C GLU A 192 12.24 1.49 7.07
N GLN A 193 12.82 2.02 8.15
CA GLN A 193 12.16 2.14 9.44
C GLN A 193 10.90 3.02 9.36
N ALA A 194 10.97 4.17 8.71
CA ALA A 194 9.83 5.07 8.52
C ALA A 194 8.74 4.45 7.64
N SER A 195 9.13 3.74 6.58
CA SER A 195 8.21 3.00 5.71
C SER A 195 7.49 1.87 6.46
N SER A 196 8.22 1.14 7.31
CA SER A 196 7.65 0.10 8.17
C SER A 196 6.63 0.65 9.17
N TRP A 197 6.89 1.81 9.77
CA TRP A 197 5.93 2.47 10.66
C TRP A 197 4.71 2.98 9.90
N TRP A 198 4.93 3.56 8.71
CA TRP A 198 3.86 4.05 7.85
C TRP A 198 2.83 2.96 7.57
N VAL A 199 3.25 1.82 7.03
CA VAL A 199 2.30 0.76 6.62
C VAL A 199 1.50 0.18 7.81
N ARG A 200 2.10 0.16 9.01
CA ARG A 200 1.41 -0.27 10.24
C ARG A 200 0.33 0.72 10.66
N LEU A 201 0.68 2.01 10.72
CA LEU A 201 -0.25 3.08 11.04
C LEU A 201 -1.37 3.15 10.01
N HIS A 202 -1.03 3.03 8.73
CA HIS A 202 -1.94 3.02 7.60
C HIS A 202 -3.03 1.96 7.74
N GLU A 203 -2.63 0.69 7.90
CA GLU A 203 -3.55 -0.44 8.04
C GLU A 203 -4.37 -0.37 9.34
N TYR A 204 -3.77 0.10 10.43
CA TYR A 204 -4.50 0.37 11.67
C TYR A 204 -5.62 1.39 11.41
N HIS A 205 -5.30 2.51 10.76
CA HIS A 205 -6.22 3.61 10.55
C HIS A 205 -7.33 3.32 9.55
N HIS A 206 -7.14 2.42 8.56
CA HIS A 206 -8.24 1.93 7.70
C HIS A 206 -9.42 1.33 8.47
N ARG A 207 -9.16 0.85 9.70
CA ARG A 207 -10.16 0.21 10.58
C ARG A 207 -10.70 1.16 11.64
N GLN A 208 -10.32 2.43 11.62
CA GLN A 208 -10.77 3.46 12.58
C GLN A 208 -11.75 4.45 11.95
N GLY A 209 -12.45 5.21 12.80
CA GLY A 209 -13.37 6.27 12.41
C GLY A 209 -14.80 5.80 12.19
N ASP A 210 -15.67 6.70 11.72
CA ASP A 210 -17.11 6.43 11.54
C ASP A 210 -17.42 5.60 10.28
N MET A 211 -16.52 5.61 9.30
CA MET A 211 -16.66 4.85 8.06
C MET A 211 -15.46 3.94 7.76
N PRO A 212 -15.13 2.95 8.60
CA PRO A 212 -13.95 2.09 8.39
C PRO A 212 -14.06 1.27 7.10
N VAL A 213 -12.94 1.04 6.41
CA VAL A 213 -12.90 0.39 5.08
C VAL A 213 -13.56 -0.98 5.05
N PRO A 214 -13.34 -1.90 6.01
CA PRO A 214 -13.97 -3.22 5.97
C PRO A 214 -15.50 -3.18 5.90
N GLN A 215 -16.13 -2.13 6.42
CA GLN A 215 -17.59 -1.96 6.41
C GLN A 215 -18.08 -1.09 5.23
N TYR A 216 -17.26 -0.14 4.77
CA TYR A 216 -17.66 0.88 3.80
C TYR A 216 -16.87 0.86 2.48
N LEU A 217 -16.15 -0.21 2.18
CA LEU A 217 -15.35 -0.35 0.95
C LEU A 217 -16.16 -0.04 -0.33
N SER A 218 -17.41 -0.48 -0.39
CA SER A 218 -18.29 -0.23 -1.56
C SER A 218 -18.57 1.26 -1.79
N ALA A 219 -18.63 2.06 -0.71
CA ALA A 219 -18.84 3.50 -0.74
C ALA A 219 -17.54 4.27 -1.03
N LYS A 220 -16.39 3.73 -0.61
CA LYS A 220 -15.08 4.39 -0.71
C LYS A 220 -14.27 4.01 -1.95
N LYS A 221 -14.53 2.88 -2.61
CA LYS A 221 -13.71 2.38 -3.75
C LYS A 221 -13.70 3.24 -5.03
N ARG A 222 -14.51 4.31 -5.12
CA ARG A 222 -14.48 5.22 -6.28
C ARG A 222 -13.22 6.08 -6.23
N LYS A 223 -12.51 6.24 -7.35
CA LYS A 223 -11.20 6.94 -7.44
C LYS A 223 -11.00 8.14 -6.47
N PRO A 224 -11.84 9.19 -6.45
CA PRO A 224 -11.64 10.32 -5.54
C PRO A 224 -11.88 9.99 -4.06
N LEU A 225 -12.85 9.13 -3.76
CA LEU A 225 -13.16 8.71 -2.40
C LEU A 225 -12.14 7.71 -1.86
N ALA A 226 -11.57 6.89 -2.74
CA ALA A 226 -10.47 6.00 -2.41
C ALA A 226 -9.26 6.86 -2.04
N GLY A 227 -8.91 7.85 -2.87
CA GLY A 227 -7.85 8.80 -2.55
C GLY A 227 -8.10 9.60 -1.27
N LEU A 228 -9.34 9.99 -0.98
CA LEU A 228 -9.65 10.69 0.27
C LEU A 228 -9.48 9.79 1.50
N GLU A 229 -9.85 8.51 1.39
CA GLU A 229 -9.62 7.52 2.45
C GLU A 229 -8.12 7.33 2.72
N GLU A 230 -7.31 7.22 1.66
CA GLU A 230 -5.85 7.13 1.74
C GLU A 230 -5.24 8.33 2.50
N LEU A 231 -5.74 9.54 2.28
CA LEU A 231 -5.30 10.71 3.05
C LEU A 231 -5.80 10.69 4.49
N ARG A 232 -7.05 10.30 4.73
CA ARG A 232 -7.60 10.21 6.08
C ARG A 232 -6.74 9.30 6.95
N VAL A 233 -6.35 8.13 6.43
CA VAL A 233 -5.51 7.18 7.18
C VAL A 233 -4.10 7.70 7.40
N ASP A 234 -3.47 8.27 6.37
CA ASP A 234 -2.09 8.70 6.47
C ASP A 234 -1.90 9.97 7.27
N VAL A 235 -2.84 10.90 7.17
CA VAL A 235 -2.85 12.08 8.05
C VAL A 235 -3.13 11.66 9.49
N SER A 236 -3.98 10.66 9.73
CA SER A 236 -4.14 10.09 11.08
C SER A 236 -2.82 9.49 11.60
N GLY A 237 -2.07 8.78 10.75
CA GLY A 237 -0.75 8.24 11.08
C GLY A 237 0.30 9.32 11.37
N ILE A 238 0.32 10.40 10.58
CA ILE A 238 1.17 11.57 10.84
C ILE A 238 0.85 12.16 12.22
N LEU A 239 -0.43 12.39 12.52
CA LEU A 239 -0.84 12.95 13.81
C LEU A 239 -0.55 11.98 14.97
N ALA A 240 -0.66 10.67 14.77
CA ALA A 240 -0.26 9.68 15.77
C ALA A 240 1.24 9.78 16.10
N CYS A 241 2.10 9.95 15.10
CA CYS A 241 3.53 10.19 15.30
C CYS A 241 3.82 11.49 16.07
N GLU A 242 3.07 12.56 15.80
CA GLU A 242 3.25 13.83 16.50
C GLU A 242 2.72 13.79 17.95
N ASP A 243 1.54 13.21 18.17
CA ASP A 243 0.77 13.35 19.41
C ASP A 243 1.08 12.25 20.45
N ASP A 244 1.46 11.04 20.05
CA ASP A 244 1.65 9.93 21.00
C ASP A 244 3.03 9.95 21.64
N GLU A 245 3.18 10.68 22.75
CA GLU A 245 4.45 10.91 23.48
C GLU A 245 5.27 9.66 23.82
N LYS A 246 4.67 8.47 23.86
CA LYS A 246 5.36 7.21 24.17
C LYS A 246 6.18 6.67 23.00
N LEU A 247 5.90 7.10 21.76
CA LEU A 247 6.74 6.75 20.61
C LEU A 247 8.11 7.44 20.71
N PRO A 248 9.21 6.77 20.31
CA PRO A 248 10.51 7.41 20.14
C PRO A 248 10.45 8.66 19.25
N ARG A 249 10.71 9.84 19.83
CA ARG A 249 10.45 11.15 19.18
C ARG A 249 11.13 11.31 17.82
N GLN A 250 12.37 10.84 17.69
CA GLN A 250 13.13 10.99 16.45
C GLN A 250 12.49 10.18 15.31
N GLN A 251 12.24 8.89 15.53
CA GLN A 251 11.64 7.98 14.58
C GLN A 251 10.21 8.40 14.23
N ALA A 252 9.44 8.87 15.21
CA ALA A 252 8.08 9.36 15.00
C ALA A 252 8.08 10.59 14.06
N ARG A 253 8.91 11.59 14.33
CA ARG A 253 8.99 12.79 13.47
C ARG A 253 9.56 12.50 12.08
N GLN A 254 10.54 11.58 11.98
CA GLN A 254 11.04 11.10 10.68
C GLN A 254 9.92 10.43 9.88
N THR A 255 9.13 9.57 10.52
CA THR A 255 7.97 8.90 9.92
C THR A 255 6.91 9.91 9.48
N ALA A 256 6.54 10.88 10.33
CA ALA A 256 5.58 11.92 10.01
C ALA A 256 6.01 12.73 8.76
N GLN A 257 7.25 13.22 8.71
CA GLN A 257 7.76 13.94 7.54
C GLN A 257 7.83 13.02 6.30
N PHE A 258 8.21 11.75 6.48
CA PHE A 258 8.30 10.80 5.40
C PHE A 258 6.93 10.58 4.74
N ILE A 259 5.89 10.26 5.52
CA ILE A 259 4.51 10.09 5.02
C ILE A 259 4.04 11.37 4.31
N LEU A 260 4.29 12.54 4.92
CA LEU A 260 3.88 13.82 4.34
C LEU A 260 4.58 14.07 2.99
N ALA A 261 5.88 13.81 2.88
CA ALA A 261 6.61 13.98 1.63
C ALA A 261 6.14 13.00 0.55
N GLU A 262 5.89 11.74 0.90
CA GLU A 262 5.33 10.74 0.00
C GLU A 262 3.96 11.20 -0.54
N ARG A 263 3.09 11.71 0.34
CA ARG A 263 1.74 12.17 -0.01
C ARG A 263 1.70 13.53 -0.71
N LEU A 264 2.65 14.44 -0.48
CA LEU A 264 2.69 15.72 -1.19
C LEU A 264 3.42 15.65 -2.54
N LEU A 265 4.39 14.72 -2.70
CA LEU A 265 5.33 14.76 -3.82
C LEU A 265 5.18 13.56 -4.77
N ARG A 266 5.44 12.33 -4.29
CA ARG A 266 5.65 11.18 -5.18
C ARG A 266 4.43 10.87 -6.04
N TYR A 267 3.27 10.67 -5.42
CA TYR A 267 2.11 10.20 -6.18
C TYR A 267 1.58 11.23 -7.18
N ALA A 268 1.77 12.54 -6.90
CA ALA A 268 1.41 13.61 -7.82
C ALA A 268 2.19 13.51 -9.15
N VAL A 269 3.43 13.00 -9.12
CA VAL A 269 4.28 12.79 -10.30
C VAL A 269 4.06 11.41 -10.92
N GLU A 270 4.01 10.35 -10.12
CA GLU A 270 3.81 8.98 -10.62
C GLU A 270 2.49 8.85 -11.39
N GLY A 271 1.44 9.56 -10.98
CA GLY A 271 0.13 9.52 -11.64
C GLY A 271 0.03 10.22 -12.99
N ILE A 272 1.06 10.93 -13.46
CA ILE A 272 0.99 11.69 -14.73
C ILE A 272 1.20 10.77 -15.94
N PRO A 273 0.41 10.90 -17.02
CA PRO A 273 -0.58 11.95 -17.28
C PRO A 273 -2.01 11.62 -16.86
N ARG A 274 -2.27 10.41 -16.34
CA ARG A 274 -3.60 9.91 -15.97
C ARG A 274 -3.65 9.56 -14.48
N PRO A 275 -4.00 10.52 -13.60
CA PRO A 275 -3.97 10.33 -12.16
C PRO A 275 -4.75 9.08 -11.71
N ASN A 276 -4.09 8.21 -10.96
CA ASN A 276 -4.76 7.18 -10.16
C ASN A 276 -5.34 7.81 -8.88
N TYR A 277 -5.95 7.00 -8.01
CA TYR A 277 -6.55 7.52 -6.78
C TYR A 277 -5.53 8.17 -5.84
N ASP A 278 -4.31 7.62 -5.73
CA ASP A 278 -3.23 8.23 -4.94
C ASP A 278 -2.77 9.57 -5.51
N ALA A 279 -2.71 9.72 -6.83
CA ALA A 279 -2.35 10.98 -7.45
C ALA A 279 -3.45 12.03 -7.29
N VAL A 280 -4.72 11.64 -7.31
CA VAL A 280 -5.85 12.53 -6.97
C VAL A 280 -5.76 12.95 -5.49
N ALA A 281 -5.44 12.01 -4.61
CA ALA A 281 -5.20 12.28 -3.19
C ALA A 281 -4.07 13.30 -2.98
N SER A 282 -2.91 13.10 -3.61
CA SER A 282 -1.80 14.05 -3.50
C SER A 282 -2.16 15.45 -3.96
N GLN A 283 -2.90 15.58 -5.06
CA GLN A 283 -3.33 16.88 -5.56
C GLN A 283 -4.31 17.57 -4.59
N LEU A 284 -5.25 16.80 -4.03
CA LEU A 284 -6.18 17.28 -3.02
C LEU A 284 -5.41 17.81 -1.81
N LEU A 285 -4.50 17.01 -1.24
CA LEU A 285 -3.74 17.40 -0.05
C LEU A 285 -2.86 18.63 -0.34
N PHE A 286 -2.18 18.64 -1.48
CA PHE A 286 -1.31 19.74 -1.89
C PHE A 286 -2.08 21.06 -1.99
N ASN A 287 -3.20 21.07 -2.73
CA ASN A 287 -4.02 22.26 -2.93
C ASN A 287 -4.73 22.69 -1.64
N TYR A 288 -5.13 21.74 -0.79
CA TYR A 288 -5.68 22.05 0.54
C TYR A 288 -4.62 22.75 1.40
N CYS A 289 -3.42 22.18 1.51
CA CYS A 289 -2.33 22.77 2.28
C CYS A 289 -1.93 24.14 1.74
N GLU A 290 -1.88 24.33 0.42
CA GLU A 290 -1.60 25.64 -0.19
C GLU A 290 -2.68 26.68 0.19
N SER A 291 -3.96 26.30 0.07
CA SER A 291 -5.09 27.20 0.33
C SER A 291 -5.22 27.61 1.81
N HIS A 292 -4.70 26.80 2.73
CA HIS A 292 -4.77 27.02 4.18
C HIS A 292 -3.41 27.39 4.80
N GLY A 293 -2.43 27.76 3.97
CA GLY A 293 -1.13 28.25 4.46
C GLY A 293 -0.16 27.18 4.98
N GLY A 294 -0.49 25.89 4.86
CA GLY A 294 0.40 24.79 5.24
C GLY A 294 1.58 24.61 4.29
N LEU A 295 1.47 25.09 3.05
CA LEU A 295 2.60 25.23 2.14
C LEU A 295 2.40 26.41 1.18
N LYS A 296 3.46 26.77 0.45
CA LYS A 296 3.37 27.68 -0.70
C LYS A 296 4.38 27.29 -1.76
N VAL A 297 4.05 27.52 -3.04
CA VAL A 297 5.01 27.43 -4.13
C VAL A 297 5.50 28.82 -4.50
N LYS A 298 6.81 29.02 -4.50
CA LYS A 298 7.45 30.26 -4.95
C LYS A 298 8.63 29.92 -5.85
N ASP A 299 8.65 30.50 -7.05
CA ASP A 299 9.74 30.33 -8.03
C ASP A 299 10.09 28.85 -8.30
N GLY A 300 9.06 27.99 -8.34
CA GLY A 300 9.21 26.55 -8.56
C GLY A 300 9.73 25.75 -7.35
N VAL A 301 9.76 26.38 -6.16
CA VAL A 301 10.18 25.77 -4.89
C VAL A 301 9.00 25.72 -3.93
N ILE A 302 8.74 24.54 -3.37
CA ILE A 302 7.75 24.28 -2.32
C ILE A 302 8.37 24.65 -0.98
N HIS A 303 7.70 25.52 -0.24
CA HIS A 303 8.00 25.85 1.14
C HIS A 303 6.89 25.27 2.03
N VAL A 304 7.20 24.24 2.81
CA VAL A 304 6.29 23.69 3.82
C VAL A 304 6.35 24.59 5.06
N ALA A 305 5.18 24.98 5.57
CA ALA A 305 5.08 25.86 6.72
C ALA A 305 5.38 25.12 8.04
N SER A 306 5.88 25.84 9.04
CA SER A 306 6.18 25.27 10.36
C SER A 306 4.93 24.79 11.12
N ASP A 307 3.76 25.30 10.76
CA ASP A 307 2.45 24.96 11.34
C ASP A 307 1.67 23.94 10.49
N ILE A 308 2.32 23.26 9.52
CA ILE A 308 1.68 22.25 8.66
C ILE A 308 0.87 21.21 9.45
N VAL A 309 1.33 20.82 10.66
CA VAL A 309 0.61 19.87 11.53
C VAL A 309 -0.78 20.39 11.94
N ALA A 310 -0.93 21.70 12.18
CA ALA A 310 -2.23 22.29 12.49
C ALA A 310 -3.16 22.22 11.27
N VAL A 311 -2.66 22.54 10.08
CA VAL A 311 -3.41 22.45 8.81
C VAL A 311 -3.83 21.00 8.52
N LEU A 312 -2.96 20.03 8.78
CA LEU A 312 -3.28 18.61 8.65
C LEU A 312 -4.36 18.15 9.65
N ARG A 313 -4.36 18.72 10.87
CA ARG A 313 -5.40 18.44 11.87
C ARG A 313 -6.76 18.99 11.44
N GLU A 314 -6.78 20.20 10.88
CA GLU A 314 -8.00 20.78 10.30
C GLU A 314 -8.51 19.94 9.14
N PHE A 315 -7.61 19.53 8.24
CA PHE A 315 -7.90 18.67 7.10
C PHE A 315 -8.56 17.35 7.52
N LEU A 316 -7.95 16.64 8.48
CA LEU A 316 -8.51 15.40 9.00
C LEU A 316 -9.87 15.65 9.69
N GLY A 317 -10.00 16.76 10.40
CA GLY A 317 -11.25 17.18 11.04
C GLY A 317 -12.38 17.40 10.04
N GLU A 318 -12.12 17.97 8.86
CA GLU A 318 -13.12 18.09 7.79
C GLU A 318 -13.63 16.72 7.33
N ILE A 319 -12.70 15.77 7.11
CA ILE A 319 -13.07 14.41 6.70
C ILE A 319 -13.92 13.73 7.77
N GLN A 320 -13.46 13.76 9.03
CA GLN A 320 -14.17 13.14 10.14
C GLN A 320 -15.55 13.75 10.38
N ARG A 321 -15.70 15.08 10.23
CA ARG A 321 -17.00 15.75 10.29
C ARG A 321 -17.95 15.28 9.19
N MET A 322 -17.45 15.03 7.98
CA MET A 322 -18.28 14.48 6.90
C MET A 322 -18.65 13.03 7.18
N GLU A 323 -17.70 12.19 7.60
CA GLU A 323 -17.93 10.77 7.89
C GLU A 323 -18.93 10.57 9.03
N SER A 324 -18.87 11.37 10.10
CA SER A 324 -19.77 11.25 11.25
C SER A 324 -21.25 11.48 10.90
N ARG A 325 -21.54 12.15 9.79
CA ARG A 325 -22.91 12.31 9.27
C ARG A 325 -23.54 10.96 8.91
N ILE A 326 -22.77 9.87 8.77
CA ILE A 326 -23.30 8.53 8.49
C ILE A 326 -24.29 8.04 9.57
N HIS A 327 -24.20 8.58 10.78
CA HIS A 327 -25.11 8.27 11.88
C HIS A 327 -26.49 8.94 11.74
N GLU A 328 -26.62 9.93 10.86
CA GLU A 328 -27.84 10.73 10.67
C GLU A 328 -28.34 10.75 9.21
N GLU A 329 -27.45 10.52 8.25
CA GLU A 329 -27.69 10.67 6.82
C GLU A 329 -27.39 9.36 6.06
N PRO A 330 -28.11 9.06 4.97
CA PRO A 330 -27.78 7.93 4.12
C PRO A 330 -26.35 8.03 3.56
N VAL A 331 -25.69 6.88 3.38
CA VAL A 331 -24.32 6.79 2.82
C VAL A 331 -24.14 7.55 1.51
N THR A 332 -25.18 7.63 0.68
CA THR A 332 -25.20 8.39 -0.58
C THR A 332 -25.03 9.90 -0.37
N SER A 333 -25.60 10.45 0.70
CA SER A 333 -25.48 11.88 1.02
C SER A 333 -24.08 12.19 1.56
N VAL A 334 -23.56 11.33 2.44
CA VAL A 334 -22.21 11.45 3.01
C VAL A 334 -21.16 11.39 1.91
N THR A 335 -21.24 10.37 1.04
CA THR A 335 -20.30 10.22 -0.09
C THR A 335 -20.40 11.37 -1.09
N ALA A 336 -21.57 11.97 -1.30
CA ALA A 336 -21.72 13.15 -2.14
C ALA A 336 -21.01 14.37 -1.54
N ARG A 337 -21.07 14.56 -0.21
CA ARG A 337 -20.32 15.63 0.49
C ARG A 337 -18.82 15.43 0.37
N MET A 338 -18.34 14.23 0.63
CA MET A 338 -16.92 13.87 0.50
C MET A 338 -16.42 14.11 -0.94
N LEU A 339 -17.21 13.73 -1.95
CA LEU A 339 -16.87 13.98 -3.35
C LEU A 339 -16.82 15.48 -3.66
N ALA A 340 -17.78 16.27 -3.17
CA ALA A 340 -17.78 17.72 -3.34
C ALA A 340 -16.54 18.36 -2.71
N PHE A 341 -16.14 17.92 -1.52
CA PHE A 341 -14.91 18.35 -0.86
C PHE A 341 -13.66 17.96 -1.66
N THR A 342 -13.56 16.73 -2.16
CA THR A 342 -12.44 16.33 -3.03
C THR A 342 -12.36 17.21 -4.28
N ASN A 343 -13.51 17.46 -4.91
CA ASN A 343 -13.58 18.26 -6.14
C ASN A 343 -13.34 19.76 -5.91
N SER A 344 -13.45 20.30 -4.69
CA SER A 344 -13.08 21.71 -4.44
C SER A 344 -11.56 21.94 -4.44
N TYR A 345 -10.76 20.88 -4.32
CA TYR A 345 -9.29 20.94 -4.32
C TYR A 345 -8.67 20.17 -5.49
N THR A 346 -9.45 19.68 -6.44
CA THR A 346 -8.95 18.92 -7.61
C THR A 346 -9.65 19.35 -8.90
N ASP A 347 -8.98 19.21 -10.05
CA ASP A 347 -9.55 19.58 -11.35
C ASP A 347 -10.20 18.37 -12.03
N TYR A 348 -11.51 18.17 -11.79
CA TYR A 348 -12.29 17.13 -12.46
C TYR A 348 -12.74 17.56 -13.85
N ASP A 349 -12.28 16.84 -14.88
CA ASP A 349 -12.69 16.99 -16.27
C ASP A 349 -13.91 16.09 -16.57
N ALA A 350 -15.08 16.71 -16.68
CA ALA A 350 -16.33 16.01 -16.96
C ALA A 350 -16.37 15.34 -18.35
N GLN A 351 -15.63 15.86 -19.34
CA GLN A 351 -15.59 15.27 -20.68
C GLN A 351 -14.69 14.03 -20.70
N ALA A 352 -13.50 14.12 -20.09
CA ALA A 352 -12.60 12.99 -19.94
C ALA A 352 -13.10 11.97 -18.89
N ARG A 353 -14.05 12.39 -18.03
CA ARG A 353 -14.52 11.66 -16.86
C ARG A 353 -13.37 11.28 -15.91
N ASP A 354 -12.38 12.15 -15.82
CA ASP A 354 -11.17 11.94 -15.03
C ASP A 354 -10.61 13.25 -14.49
N TYR A 355 -9.56 13.19 -13.67
CA TYR A 355 -8.90 14.35 -13.07
C TYR A 355 -7.70 14.78 -13.90
N ARG A 356 -7.53 16.09 -14.08
CA ARG A 356 -6.29 16.66 -14.63
C ARG A 356 -5.21 16.62 -13.56
N HIS A 357 -3.95 16.63 -13.99
CA HIS A 357 -2.80 16.75 -13.10
C HIS A 357 -2.42 18.22 -12.92
N ILE A 358 -1.78 18.56 -11.81
CA ILE A 358 -1.21 19.90 -11.58
C ILE A 358 -0.02 20.11 -12.51
N ALA A 359 -0.02 21.18 -13.29
CA ALA A 359 1.02 21.50 -14.27
C ALA A 359 2.44 21.54 -13.66
N PHE A 360 2.57 22.10 -12.46
CA PHE A 360 3.83 22.09 -11.70
C PHE A 360 4.45 20.69 -11.59
N PHE A 361 3.66 19.66 -11.27
CA PHE A 361 4.20 18.29 -11.16
C PHE A 361 4.52 17.65 -12.52
N ALA A 362 3.88 18.07 -13.60
CA ALA A 362 4.26 17.64 -14.95
C ALA A 362 5.65 18.17 -15.33
N ASP A 363 5.90 19.46 -15.09
CA ASP A 363 7.21 20.08 -15.34
C ASP A 363 8.31 19.41 -14.51
N VAL A 364 8.00 19.11 -13.23
CA VAL A 364 8.93 18.40 -12.34
C VAL A 364 9.21 16.98 -12.83
N LYS A 365 8.20 16.25 -13.31
CA LYS A 365 8.34 14.92 -13.89
C LYS A 365 9.30 14.93 -15.07
N GLU A 366 9.07 15.83 -16.02
CA GLU A 366 9.91 15.98 -17.21
C GLU A 366 11.36 16.31 -16.83
N ARG A 367 11.55 17.29 -15.95
CA ARG A 367 12.88 17.72 -15.50
C ARG A 367 13.66 16.63 -14.77
N LEU A 368 12.98 15.79 -13.99
CA LEU A 368 13.62 14.72 -13.22
C LEU A 368 13.71 13.39 -13.98
N GLY A 369 12.96 13.21 -15.07
CA GLY A 369 12.91 11.96 -15.82
C GLY A 369 12.47 10.78 -14.94
N VAL A 370 11.43 10.98 -14.11
CA VAL A 370 10.90 9.98 -13.16
C VAL A 370 9.54 9.44 -13.55
#